data_AF-A0AAU3CQD2-F1
#
_entry.id   AF-A0AAU3CQD2-F1
#
_cell.length_a   1.000
_cell.length_b   1.000
_cell.length_c   1.000
_cell.angle_alpha   90.00
_cell.angle_beta   90.00
_cell.angle_gamma   90.00
#
_symmetry.space_group_name_H-M   'P 1'
#
loop_
_entity.id
_entity.type
_entity.pdbx_description
1 polymer ?
#
loop_
_entity_poly.entity_id
_entity_poly.type
_entity_poly.pdbx_seq_one_letter_code
_entity_poly.pdbx_strand_id
1 'polypeptide(L)'
;MAYEDFATFAHRNTEAIVKVGSFRLFQVYGRDWRNRRRDLGRYFVKSICCRLAEDKVLVPQALKDYMDGTLKVLPNLDMQMNINMAKYELGKHMTETHGESGGSLWLGDHGYMYGAHGQVEGTYSHLGFDWFNLDYQFHFSGKKGRTNFFAGDTVRLERFWPEGMASGDVARVCQDCNKADGERPVGGSEHG
;
A
#
# COMPACT_ATOMS: atom_id res chain seq x y z
N MET A 1 -1.36 6.60 16.74
CA MET A 1 -2.06 7.41 15.70
C MET A 1 -2.97 6.49 14.89
N ALA A 2 -4.00 6.99 14.19
CA ALA A 2 -4.95 6.12 13.45
C ALA A 2 -4.25 5.16 12.48
N TYR A 3 -3.20 5.61 11.78
CA TYR A 3 -2.38 4.75 10.93
C TYR A 3 -1.66 3.64 11.71
N GLU A 4 -1.06 3.94 12.86
CA GLU A 4 -0.34 2.94 13.67
C GLU A 4 -1.28 1.86 14.22
N ASP A 5 -2.48 2.26 14.65
CA ASP A 5 -3.51 1.33 15.12
C ASP A 5 -3.95 0.41 13.96
N PHE A 6 -4.13 0.97 12.76
CA PHE A 6 -4.42 0.21 11.55
C PHE A 6 -3.28 -0.72 11.15
N ALA A 7 -2.04 -0.25 11.10
CA ALA A 7 -0.87 -1.04 10.73
C ALA A 7 -0.68 -2.22 11.70
N THR A 8 -0.82 -1.97 13.01
CA THR A 8 -0.76 -3.00 14.05
C THR A 8 -1.87 -4.03 13.87
N PHE A 9 -3.11 -3.58 13.62
CA PHE A 9 -4.23 -4.48 13.36
C PHE A 9 -4.01 -5.32 12.10
N ALA A 10 -3.63 -4.68 10.99
CA ALA A 10 -3.44 -5.34 9.70
C ALA A 10 -2.36 -6.42 9.80
N HIS A 11 -1.24 -6.12 10.45
CA HIS A 11 -0.15 -7.08 10.66
C HIS A 11 -0.56 -8.25 11.57
N ARG A 12 -1.25 -7.99 12.69
CA ARG A 12 -1.70 -9.05 13.61
C ARG A 12 -2.78 -9.95 13.04
N ASN A 13 -3.53 -9.47 12.04
CA ASN A 13 -4.67 -10.18 11.47
C ASN A 13 -4.45 -10.57 10.00
N THR A 14 -3.21 -10.54 9.52
CA THR A 14 -2.83 -10.83 8.12
C THR A 14 -3.54 -12.06 7.57
N GLU A 15 -3.34 -13.23 8.19
CA GLU A 15 -3.92 -14.51 7.74
C GLU A 15 -5.44 -14.46 7.61
N ALA A 16 -6.12 -13.90 8.63
CA ALA A 16 -7.56 -13.80 8.64
C ALA A 16 -8.07 -12.85 7.54
N ILE A 17 -7.41 -11.70 7.37
CA ILE A 17 -7.81 -10.70 6.36
C ILE A 17 -7.56 -11.22 4.95
N VAL A 18 -6.39 -11.82 4.69
CA VAL A 18 -6.05 -12.38 3.37
C VAL A 18 -7.03 -13.49 3.00
N LYS A 19 -7.35 -14.39 3.93
CA LYS A 19 -8.32 -15.47 3.72
C LYS A 19 -9.74 -14.95 3.46
N VAL A 20 -10.20 -13.96 4.22
CA VAL A 20 -11.59 -13.46 4.11
C VAL A 20 -11.74 -12.42 2.99
N GLY A 21 -10.71 -11.64 2.69
CA GLY A 21 -10.75 -10.55 1.70
C GLY A 21 -11.45 -9.30 2.21
N SER A 22 -11.61 -9.16 3.53
CA SER A 22 -12.19 -7.96 4.14
C SER A 22 -11.84 -7.85 5.62
N PHE A 23 -12.03 -6.66 6.18
CA PHE A 23 -11.99 -6.42 7.63
C PHE A 23 -13.05 -5.38 8.04
N ARG A 24 -13.30 -5.25 9.33
CA ARG A 24 -14.21 -4.24 9.88
C ARG A 24 -13.43 -3.16 10.61
N LEU A 25 -13.70 -1.90 10.30
CA LEU A 25 -13.06 -0.75 10.94
C LEU A 25 -13.39 -0.66 12.44
N PHE A 26 -14.55 -1.16 12.86
CA PHE A 26 -14.89 -1.32 14.27
C PHE A 26 -13.91 -2.25 15.00
N GLN A 27 -13.34 -3.25 14.34
CA GLN A 27 -12.32 -4.12 14.96
C GLN A 27 -10.98 -3.39 15.13
N VAL A 28 -10.69 -2.40 14.28
CA VAL A 28 -9.48 -1.58 14.35
C VAL A 28 -9.61 -0.49 15.42
N TYR A 29 -10.72 0.24 15.39
CA TYR A 29 -10.87 1.52 16.09
C TYR A 29 -12.01 1.53 17.12
N GLY A 30 -12.71 0.41 17.31
CA GLY A 30 -13.86 0.33 18.20
C GLY A 30 -14.98 1.29 17.82
N ARG A 31 -15.62 1.90 18.82
CA ARG A 31 -16.77 2.81 18.63
C ARG A 31 -16.44 4.08 17.85
N ASP A 32 -15.17 4.49 17.84
CA ASP A 32 -14.71 5.73 17.18
C ASP A 32 -14.30 5.53 15.71
N TRP A 33 -14.57 4.35 15.14
CA TRP A 33 -14.12 3.99 13.80
C TRP A 33 -14.49 4.99 12.72
N ARG A 34 -15.63 5.69 12.84
CA ARG A 34 -16.05 6.69 11.83
C ARG A 34 -15.10 7.89 11.76
N ASN A 35 -14.60 8.36 12.90
CA ASN A 35 -13.68 9.49 12.95
C ASN A 35 -12.26 9.02 12.62
N ARG A 36 -11.80 7.93 13.26
CA ARG A 36 -10.46 7.36 13.02
C ARG A 36 -10.23 6.95 11.57
N ARG A 37 -11.26 6.47 10.88
CA ARG A 37 -11.21 6.20 9.44
C ARG A 37 -10.91 7.44 8.61
N ARG A 38 -11.44 8.62 8.98
CA ARG A 38 -11.12 9.87 8.30
C ARG A 38 -9.68 10.27 8.58
N ASP A 39 -9.20 10.08 9.79
CA ASP A 39 -7.79 10.36 10.14
C ASP A 39 -6.83 9.43 9.39
N LEU A 40 -7.18 8.16 9.23
CA LEU A 40 -6.46 7.23 8.36
C LEU A 40 -6.44 7.73 6.90
N GLY A 41 -7.59 8.17 6.39
CA GLY A 41 -7.70 8.77 5.06
C GLY A 41 -6.80 9.99 4.88
N ARG A 42 -6.81 10.92 5.84
CA ARG A 42 -5.93 12.11 5.84
C ARG A 42 -4.46 11.74 5.86
N TYR A 43 -4.09 10.71 6.63
CA TYR A 43 -2.72 10.21 6.66
C TYR A 43 -2.27 9.74 5.27
N PHE A 44 -3.08 8.92 4.59
CA PHE A 44 -2.75 8.48 3.23
C PHE A 44 -2.71 9.63 2.22
N VAL A 45 -3.67 10.55 2.28
CA VAL A 45 -3.66 11.74 1.41
C VAL A 45 -2.40 12.57 1.65
N LYS A 46 -1.94 12.71 2.91
CA LYS A 46 -0.68 13.39 3.23
C LYS A 46 0.50 12.70 2.58
N SER A 47 0.64 11.38 2.71
CA SER A 47 1.73 10.62 2.07
C SER A 47 1.71 10.77 0.55
N ILE A 48 0.53 10.73 -0.06
CA ILE A 48 0.36 10.94 -1.51
C ILE A 48 0.75 12.37 -1.90
N CYS A 49 0.31 13.40 -1.15
CA CYS A 49 0.67 14.79 -1.43
C CYS A 49 2.18 15.05 -1.29
N CYS A 50 2.84 14.42 -0.32
CA CYS A 50 4.30 14.46 -0.22
C CYS A 50 4.95 13.89 -1.49
N ARG A 51 4.47 12.73 -1.96
CA ARG A 51 4.98 12.14 -3.20
C ARG A 51 4.75 13.03 -4.43
N LEU A 52 3.55 13.60 -4.57
CA LEU A 52 3.26 14.55 -5.64
C LEU A 52 4.21 15.75 -5.61
N ALA A 53 4.49 16.28 -4.42
CA ALA A 53 5.41 17.40 -4.26
C ALA A 53 6.87 17.04 -4.62
N GLU A 54 7.33 15.82 -4.29
CA GLU A 54 8.64 15.30 -4.72
C GLU A 54 8.76 15.27 -6.26
N ASP A 55 7.69 14.86 -6.94
CA ASP A 55 7.60 14.82 -8.40
C ASP A 55 7.26 16.19 -9.02
N LYS A 56 7.30 17.28 -8.23
CA LYS A 56 7.00 18.67 -8.64
C LYS A 56 5.58 18.87 -9.19
N VAL A 57 4.66 17.98 -8.83
CA VAL A 57 3.24 18.12 -9.13
C VAL A 57 2.60 19.07 -8.12
N LEU A 58 1.87 20.07 -8.61
CA LEU A 58 1.18 21.03 -7.75
C LEU A 58 0.04 20.34 -6.98
N VAL A 59 0.13 20.32 -5.65
CA VAL A 59 -0.92 19.82 -4.77
C VAL A 59 -2.08 20.83 -4.72
N PRO A 60 -3.30 20.48 -5.18
CA PRO A 60 -4.46 21.38 -5.17
C PRO A 60 -4.85 21.79 -3.76
N GLN A 61 -5.37 23.02 -3.61
CA GLN A 61 -5.85 23.53 -2.32
C GLN A 61 -6.92 22.62 -1.70
N ALA A 62 -7.79 22.02 -2.50
CA ALA A 62 -8.81 21.10 -2.01
C ALA A 62 -8.23 19.87 -1.27
N LEU A 63 -7.07 19.35 -1.68
CA LEU A 63 -6.40 18.25 -0.95
C LEU A 63 -5.83 18.75 0.39
N LYS A 64 -5.33 19.98 0.44
CA LYS A 64 -4.89 20.61 1.71
C LYS A 64 -6.07 20.80 2.66
N ASP A 65 -7.17 21.34 2.16
CA ASP A 65 -8.42 21.52 2.91
C ASP A 65 -8.98 20.17 3.43
N TYR A 66 -8.84 19.09 2.65
CA TYR A 66 -9.20 17.74 3.08
C TYR A 66 -8.31 17.23 4.22
N MET A 67 -6.99 17.41 4.10
CA MET A 67 -6.02 17.04 5.14
C MET A 67 -6.26 17.80 6.45
N ASP A 68 -6.57 19.09 6.36
CA ASP A 68 -6.91 19.95 7.50
C ASP A 68 -8.30 19.64 8.08
N GLY A 69 -9.12 18.89 7.32
CA GLY A 69 -10.43 18.44 7.73
C GLY A 69 -11.56 19.45 7.52
N THR A 70 -11.28 20.58 6.86
CA THR A 70 -12.30 21.56 6.45
C THR A 70 -13.17 20.97 5.33
N LEU A 71 -12.57 20.21 4.41
CA LEU A 71 -13.29 19.45 3.40
C LEU A 71 -13.51 18.00 3.86
N LYS A 72 -14.78 17.56 3.88
CA LYS A 72 -15.16 16.19 4.33
C LYS A 72 -15.12 15.13 3.23
N VAL A 73 -15.15 15.55 1.98
CA VAL A 73 -15.21 14.69 0.80
C VAL A 73 -13.84 14.68 0.15
N LEU A 74 -13.32 13.49 -0.18
CA LEU A 74 -12.04 13.35 -0.87
C LEU A 74 -12.11 14.00 -2.26
N PRO A 75 -11.27 14.99 -2.59
CA PRO A 75 -11.23 15.59 -3.92
C PRO A 75 -10.12 14.94 -4.78
N ASN A 76 -10.29 14.94 -6.10
CA ASN A 76 -9.24 14.63 -7.09
C ASN A 76 -8.52 13.28 -7.00
N LEU A 77 -8.86 12.40 -6.06
CA LEU A 77 -8.04 11.26 -5.72
C LEU A 77 -8.88 10.00 -5.60
N ASP A 78 -8.64 9.02 -6.46
CA ASP A 78 -9.14 7.68 -6.26
C ASP A 78 -8.13 6.89 -5.43
N MET A 79 -8.59 6.20 -4.39
CA MET A 79 -7.76 5.36 -3.52
C MET A 79 -8.41 4.01 -3.28
N GLN A 80 -7.70 2.93 -3.54
CA GLN A 80 -8.20 1.57 -3.35
C GLN A 80 -7.25 0.74 -2.49
N MET A 81 -7.80 0.15 -1.43
CA MET A 81 -7.08 -0.82 -0.62
C MET A 81 -7.23 -2.22 -1.21
N ASN A 82 -6.11 -2.90 -1.42
CA ASN A 82 -6.03 -4.21 -2.04
C ASN A 82 -5.05 -5.13 -1.31
N ILE A 83 -5.20 -6.44 -1.51
CA ILE A 83 -4.27 -7.48 -1.07
C ILE A 83 -3.35 -7.81 -2.26
N ASN A 84 -2.06 -7.56 -2.10
CA ASN A 84 -1.05 -7.99 -3.04
C ASN A 84 -0.59 -9.41 -2.69
N MET A 85 -1.08 -10.41 -3.43
CA MET A 85 -0.83 -11.82 -3.11
C MET A 85 0.63 -12.21 -3.26
N ALA A 86 1.36 -11.62 -4.22
CA ALA A 86 2.79 -11.88 -4.37
C ALA A 86 3.58 -11.42 -3.14
N LYS A 87 3.24 -10.26 -2.57
CA LYS A 87 3.88 -9.79 -1.32
C LYS A 87 3.51 -10.61 -0.11
N TYR A 88 2.25 -11.02 -0.01
CA TYR A 88 1.81 -11.92 1.05
C TYR A 88 2.60 -13.24 1.04
N GLU A 89 2.66 -13.92 -0.11
CA GLU A 89 3.41 -15.18 -0.23
C GLU A 89 4.91 -14.98 0.03
N LEU A 90 5.48 -13.85 -0.41
CA LEU A 90 6.89 -13.53 -0.15
C LEU A 90 7.14 -13.30 1.33
N GLY A 91 6.33 -12.47 1.99
CA GLY A 91 6.45 -12.20 3.42
C GLY A 91 6.26 -13.45 4.27
N LYS A 92 5.31 -14.31 3.89
CA LYS A 92 5.10 -15.62 4.50
C LYS A 92 6.33 -16.51 4.34
N HIS A 93 6.86 -16.64 3.12
CA HIS A 93 8.06 -17.44 2.87
C HIS A 93 9.27 -16.94 3.66
N MET A 94 9.50 -15.62 3.71
CA MET A 94 10.59 -15.01 4.48
C MET A 94 10.46 -15.29 5.98
N THR A 95 9.24 -15.21 6.51
CA THR A 95 8.98 -15.51 7.92
C THR A 95 9.22 -16.99 8.22
N GLU A 96 8.70 -17.89 7.39
CA GLU A 96 8.81 -19.34 7.59
C GLU A 96 10.24 -19.87 7.39
N THR A 97 10.99 -19.30 6.45
CA THR A 97 12.33 -19.78 6.06
C THR A 97 13.46 -19.10 6.84
N HIS A 98 13.32 -17.80 7.10
CA HIS A 98 14.40 -16.97 7.66
C HIS A 98 14.04 -16.37 9.03
N GLY A 99 12.80 -16.52 9.50
CA GLY A 99 12.34 -15.87 10.75
C GLY A 99 12.24 -14.34 10.63
N GLU A 100 12.27 -13.81 9.40
CA GLU A 100 12.23 -12.38 9.13
C GLU A 100 10.80 -11.93 8.85
N SER A 101 10.31 -10.97 9.64
CA SER A 101 9.04 -10.30 9.40
C SER A 101 9.27 -8.94 8.75
N GLY A 102 8.60 -8.69 7.62
CA GLY A 102 8.50 -7.36 7.02
C GLY A 102 7.53 -6.44 7.78
N GLY A 103 7.35 -5.20 7.29
CA GLY A 103 6.37 -4.28 7.86
C GLY A 103 6.63 -2.78 7.68
N SER A 104 7.60 -2.38 6.86
CA SER A 104 7.78 -0.96 6.55
C SER A 104 6.75 -0.48 5.54
N LEU A 105 6.33 0.79 5.68
CA LEU A 105 5.63 1.49 4.61
C LEU A 105 6.63 1.78 3.48
N TRP A 106 6.25 1.51 2.25
CA TRP A 106 7.06 1.81 1.06
C TRP A 106 6.21 2.44 -0.04
N LEU A 107 6.87 3.17 -0.93
CA LEU A 107 6.24 3.82 -2.08
C LEU A 107 6.56 2.99 -3.33
N GLY A 108 5.53 2.73 -4.12
CA GLY A 108 5.70 2.07 -5.41
C GLY A 108 6.16 3.02 -6.51
N ASP A 109 6.30 2.45 -7.71
CA ASP A 109 6.61 3.22 -8.91
C ASP A 109 5.55 4.28 -9.18
N HIS A 110 5.99 5.43 -9.71
CA HIS A 110 5.12 6.55 -10.03
C HIS A 110 4.95 6.67 -11.55
N GLY A 111 3.70 6.65 -12.00
CA GLY A 111 3.33 6.74 -13.41
C GLY A 111 2.44 7.94 -13.71
N TYR A 112 2.40 8.31 -14.98
CA TYR A 112 1.55 9.38 -15.50
C TYR A 112 0.38 8.80 -16.29
N MET A 113 -0.80 9.42 -16.15
CA MET A 113 -1.98 9.13 -16.95
C MET A 113 -2.07 10.15 -18.08
N TYR A 114 -2.27 9.66 -19.31
CA TYR A 114 -2.36 10.50 -20.50
C TYR A 114 -3.76 10.46 -21.09
N GLY A 115 -4.24 11.63 -21.48
CA GLY A 115 -5.51 11.79 -22.18
C GLY A 115 -5.41 11.46 -23.67
N ALA A 116 -6.55 11.57 -24.36
CA ALA A 116 -6.68 11.21 -25.78
C ALA A 116 -5.73 12.00 -26.72
N HIS A 117 -5.25 13.18 -26.32
CA HIS A 117 -4.34 14.00 -27.11
C HIS A 117 -2.91 14.03 -26.53
N GLY A 118 -2.55 13.07 -25.68
CA GLY A 118 -1.20 12.94 -25.11
C GLY A 118 -0.88 13.96 -24.00
N GLN A 119 -1.84 14.78 -23.58
CA GLN A 119 -1.70 15.61 -22.38
C GLN A 119 -1.69 14.75 -21.11
N VAL A 120 -0.91 15.12 -20.11
CA VAL A 120 -0.96 14.48 -18.80
C VAL A 120 -2.25 14.90 -18.09
N GLU A 121 -3.08 13.94 -17.70
CA GLU A 121 -4.35 14.17 -16.99
C GLU A 121 -4.28 13.82 -15.50
N GLY A 122 -3.20 13.15 -15.10
CA GLY A 122 -2.98 12.80 -13.72
C GLY A 122 -1.77 11.90 -13.51
N THR A 123 -1.67 11.37 -12.31
CA THR A 123 -0.60 10.47 -11.89
C THR A 123 -1.17 9.30 -11.10
N TYR A 124 -0.49 8.16 -11.12
CA TYR A 124 -0.86 7.01 -10.31
C TYR A 124 0.37 6.40 -9.66
N SER A 125 0.16 5.76 -8.51
CA SER A 125 1.18 4.97 -7.81
C SER A 125 0.47 4.17 -6.72
N HIS A 126 1.23 3.68 -5.75
CA HIS A 126 0.71 2.99 -4.59
C HIS A 126 1.58 3.20 -3.35
N LEU A 127 0.94 3.13 -2.18
CA LEU A 127 1.60 2.96 -0.90
C LEU A 127 1.47 1.49 -0.50
N GLY A 128 2.54 0.85 -0.05
CA GLY A 128 2.45 -0.53 0.41
C GLY A 128 2.96 -0.72 1.82
N PHE A 129 2.37 -1.71 2.50
CA PHE A 129 2.73 -2.10 3.87
C PHE A 129 2.52 -3.62 3.96
N ASP A 130 3.61 -4.37 4.13
CA ASP A 130 3.54 -5.85 4.17
C ASP A 130 2.84 -6.39 2.89
N TRP A 131 1.73 -7.12 3.04
CA TRP A 131 0.87 -7.62 1.95
C TRP A 131 -0.14 -6.60 1.40
N PHE A 132 -0.33 -5.49 2.09
CA PHE A 132 -1.33 -4.47 1.77
C PHE A 132 -0.79 -3.48 0.73
N ASN A 133 -1.64 -3.15 -0.25
CA ASN A 133 -1.42 -2.08 -1.21
C ASN A 133 -2.57 -1.05 -1.10
N LEU A 134 -2.22 0.22 -1.05
CA LEU A 134 -3.13 1.34 -1.30
C LEU A 134 -2.78 1.94 -2.65
N ASP A 135 -3.46 1.50 -3.70
CA ASP A 135 -3.31 2.06 -5.02
C ASP A 135 -4.04 3.40 -5.09
N TYR A 136 -3.44 4.39 -5.77
CA TYR A 136 -4.07 5.68 -5.94
C TYR A 136 -3.92 6.25 -7.35
N GLN A 137 -4.91 7.02 -7.76
CA GLN A 137 -4.91 7.79 -8.99
C GLN A 137 -5.30 9.23 -8.65
N PHE A 138 -4.39 10.16 -8.90
CA PHE A 138 -4.62 11.59 -8.75
C PHE A 138 -4.95 12.19 -10.11
N HIS A 139 -6.11 12.84 -10.21
CA HIS A 139 -6.64 13.45 -11.42
C HIS A 139 -6.52 14.97 -11.34
N PHE A 140 -5.82 15.59 -12.29
CA PHE A 140 -5.57 17.04 -12.27
C PHE A 140 -6.84 17.89 -12.40
N SER A 141 -7.83 17.40 -13.15
CA SER A 141 -9.11 18.09 -13.39
C SER A 141 -10.30 17.48 -12.63
N GLY A 142 -10.07 16.44 -11.82
CA GLY A 142 -11.13 15.76 -11.06
C GLY A 142 -11.82 16.68 -10.05
N LYS A 143 -13.08 16.40 -9.72
CA LYS A 143 -13.82 17.13 -8.67
C LYS A 143 -14.11 16.31 -7.43
N LYS A 144 -14.07 14.98 -7.56
CA LYS A 144 -14.35 14.02 -6.49
C LYS A 144 -13.44 12.83 -6.65
N GLY A 145 -12.99 12.32 -5.52
CA GLY A 145 -12.27 11.08 -5.38
C GLY A 145 -13.19 9.95 -4.93
N ARG A 146 -12.72 8.72 -5.14
CA ARG A 146 -13.41 7.49 -4.70
C ARG A 146 -12.52 6.68 -3.78
N THR A 147 -13.16 5.87 -2.95
CA THR A 147 -12.46 4.86 -2.18
C THR A 147 -13.37 3.74 -1.68
N ASN A 148 -12.80 2.53 -1.57
CA ASN A 148 -13.47 1.36 -1.01
C ASN A 148 -13.54 1.36 0.54
N PHE A 149 -12.79 2.21 1.23
CA PHE A 149 -12.78 2.21 2.70
C PHE A 149 -13.62 3.32 3.34
N PHE A 150 -14.25 4.25 2.59
CA PHE A 150 -15.20 5.23 3.15
C PHE A 150 -16.68 4.84 3.08
N ALA A 151 -17.03 3.72 2.46
CA ALA A 151 -18.43 3.34 2.25
C ALA A 151 -19.14 2.87 3.54
N GLY A 152 -18.43 2.26 4.48
CA GLY A 152 -19.05 1.70 5.69
C GLY A 152 -18.03 1.21 6.71
N ASP A 153 -18.48 0.34 7.60
CA ASP A 153 -17.64 -0.34 8.59
C ASP A 153 -16.79 -1.45 7.95
N THR A 154 -17.37 -2.21 7.02
CA THR A 154 -16.67 -3.26 6.28
C THR A 154 -15.87 -2.67 5.13
N VAL A 155 -14.58 -2.96 5.09
CA VAL A 155 -13.67 -2.67 3.97
C VAL A 155 -13.43 -3.96 3.21
N ARG A 156 -13.83 -3.99 1.94
CA ARG A 156 -13.58 -5.13 1.04
C ARG A 156 -12.30 -4.90 0.27
N LEU A 157 -11.45 -5.92 0.23
CA LEU A 157 -10.15 -5.87 -0.41
C LEU A 157 -10.15 -6.82 -1.60
N GLU A 158 -9.81 -6.30 -2.78
CA GLU A 158 -9.57 -7.14 -3.93
C GLU A 158 -8.20 -7.80 -3.79
N ARG A 159 -8.11 -9.05 -4.22
CA ARG A 159 -6.83 -9.76 -4.30
C ARG A 159 -6.32 -9.61 -5.72
N PHE A 160 -5.05 -9.25 -5.84
CA PHE A 160 -4.40 -9.21 -7.14
C PHE A 160 -3.03 -9.85 -7.08
N TRP A 161 -2.58 -10.27 -8.26
CA TRP A 161 -1.22 -10.67 -8.54
C TRP A 161 -0.62 -9.61 -9.47
N PRO A 162 0.64 -9.19 -9.25
CA PRO A 162 1.36 -8.38 -10.24
C PRO A 162 1.37 -9.08 -11.60
N GLU A 163 1.41 -8.29 -12.67
CA GLU A 163 1.43 -8.82 -14.03
C GLU A 163 2.61 -9.79 -14.22
N GLY A 164 2.32 -10.93 -14.85
CA GLY A 164 3.32 -11.98 -15.08
C GLY A 164 3.69 -12.82 -13.85
N MET A 165 3.05 -12.61 -12.70
CA MET A 165 3.22 -13.48 -11.51
C MET A 165 1.97 -14.33 -11.26
N ALA A 166 2.20 -15.60 -10.91
CA ALA A 166 1.20 -16.55 -10.48
C ALA A 166 1.57 -17.18 -9.12
N SER A 167 0.60 -17.87 -8.54
CA SER A 167 0.81 -18.68 -7.33
C SER A 167 1.95 -19.68 -7.56
N GLY A 168 2.97 -19.64 -6.69
CA GLY A 168 4.14 -20.52 -6.75
C GLY A 168 5.39 -19.89 -7.36
N ASP A 169 5.28 -18.75 -8.05
CA ASP A 169 6.45 -18.07 -8.63
C ASP A 169 7.37 -17.49 -7.56
N VAL A 170 6.81 -17.05 -6.42
CA VAL A 170 7.56 -16.52 -5.29
C VAL A 170 8.56 -17.53 -4.73
N ALA A 171 8.16 -18.80 -4.61
CA ALA A 171 9.03 -19.87 -4.13
C ALA A 171 10.21 -20.10 -5.10
N ARG A 172 10.01 -19.91 -6.41
CA ARG A 172 11.08 -20.03 -7.41
C ARG A 172 12.06 -18.87 -7.33
N VAL A 173 11.57 -17.64 -7.18
CA VAL A 173 12.41 -16.44 -7.01
C VAL A 173 13.34 -16.59 -5.79
N CYS A 174 12.83 -17.15 -4.68
CA CYS A 174 13.64 -17.33 -3.47
C CYS A 174 14.64 -18.50 -3.56
N GLN A 175 14.35 -19.56 -4.32
CA GLN A 175 15.30 -20.66 -4.55
C GLN A 175 16.60 -20.20 -5.21
N ASP A 176 16.54 -19.21 -6.09
CA ASP A 176 17.72 -18.65 -6.73
C ASP A 176 18.59 -17.84 -5.74
N CYS A 177 17.98 -17.22 -4.72
CA CYS A 177 18.71 -16.56 -3.64
C CYS A 177 19.47 -17.58 -2.76
N ASN A 178 18.85 -18.72 -2.45
CA ASN A 178 19.47 -19.78 -1.64
C ASN A 178 20.67 -20.45 -2.34
N LYS A 179 20.70 -20.48 -3.67
CA LYS A 179 21.86 -21.00 -4.42
C LYS A 179 23.04 -20.02 -4.39
N ALA A 180 22.79 -18.71 -4.42
CA ALA A 180 23.84 -17.70 -4.42
C ALA A 180 24.64 -17.65 -3.10
N ASP A 181 24.03 -17.99 -1.97
CA ASP A 181 24.75 -18.06 -0.68
C ASP A 181 25.55 -19.38 -0.50
N GLY A 182 25.26 -20.41 -1.28
CA GLY A 182 26.02 -21.67 -1.30
C GLY A 182 27.34 -21.61 -2.06
N GLU A 183 27.58 -20.55 -2.85
CA GLU A 183 28.77 -20.38 -3.70
C GLU A 183 29.72 -19.27 -3.22
N ARG A 184 29.52 -18.67 -2.03
CA ARG A 184 30.53 -17.74 -1.49
C ARG A 184 31.81 -18.52 -1.18
N PRO A 185 32.95 -18.21 -1.85
CA PRO A 185 34.21 -18.82 -1.49
C PRO A 185 34.50 -18.44 -0.05
N VAL A 186 34.80 -19.43 0.79
CA VAL A 186 35.36 -19.18 2.13
C VAL A 186 36.69 -18.47 1.88
N GLY A 187 36.68 -17.14 2.01
CA GLY A 187 37.86 -16.31 1.86
C GLY A 187 38.95 -16.82 2.79
N GLY A 188 40.03 -17.31 2.21
CA GLY A 188 41.20 -17.78 2.94
C GLY A 188 41.72 -16.68 3.85
N SER A 189 41.80 -17.00 5.14
CA SER A 189 42.58 -16.23 6.10
C SER A 189 44.06 -16.39 5.77
N GLU A 190 44.66 -15.43 5.05
CA GLU A 190 46.11 -15.29 5.01
C GLU A 190 46.55 -14.53 6.27
N HIS A 191 47.03 -15.28 7.25
CA HIS A 191 47.90 -14.81 8.31
C HIS A 191 49.36 -15.01 7.88
N GLY A 192 50.16 -13.95 7.97
CA GLY A 192 51.62 -14.03 8.14
C GLY A 192 52.45 -13.86 6.89
#